data_AF-A0A965UKA5-F1
#
_entry.id   AF-A0A965UKA5-F1
#
_cell.length_a   1.000
_cell.length_b   1.000
_cell.length_c   1.000
_cell.angle_alpha   90.00
_cell.angle_beta   90.00
_cell.angle_gamma   90.00
#
_symmetry.space_group_name_H-M   'P 1'
#
loop_
_entity.id
_entity.type
_entity.pdbx_description
1 polymer ?
#
loop_
_entity_poly.entity_id
_entity_poly.type
_entity_poly.pdbx_seq_one_letter_code
_entity_poly.pdbx_strand_id
1 'polypeptide(L)'
;MVTWNTPEPQRELRPHPFQDENIVPPSFDLDALVPGSLWLLTAAMNTFKLPPGYVTHSHPYFTPGYSWGNPPPFAKGTLVVYMGTTRVEESNNGRILRVNRHLFLVGGAPHMLTNLNYVEAV
;
A
#
# COMPACT_ATOMS: atom_id res chain seq x y z
N MET A 1 0.86 -17.41 46.26
CA MET A 1 0.68 -18.24 45.05
C MET A 1 1.09 -17.38 43.87
N VAL A 2 2.25 -17.63 43.28
CA VAL A 2 2.77 -16.82 42.16
C VAL A 2 2.22 -17.44 40.88
N THR A 3 1.27 -16.76 40.24
CA THR A 3 0.82 -17.08 38.90
C THR A 3 1.89 -16.63 37.92
N TRP A 4 2.63 -17.58 37.37
CA TRP A 4 3.43 -17.35 36.18
C TRP A 4 2.44 -17.08 35.04
N ASN A 5 2.34 -15.82 34.61
CA ASN A 5 1.71 -15.51 33.33
C ASN A 5 2.60 -16.14 32.26
N THR A 6 2.24 -17.34 31.82
CA THR A 6 2.79 -17.93 30.60
C THR A 6 2.61 -16.88 29.49
N PRO A 7 3.69 -16.40 28.84
CA PRO A 7 3.52 -15.53 27.68
C PRO A 7 2.62 -16.24 26.70
N GLU A 8 1.52 -15.61 26.28
CA GLU A 8 0.74 -16.14 25.17
C GLU A 8 1.71 -16.43 24.02
N PRO A 9 1.62 -17.62 23.38
CA PRO A 9 2.45 -17.90 22.23
C PRO A 9 2.23 -16.76 21.24
N GLN A 10 3.28 -15.97 20.99
CA GLN A 10 3.24 -14.91 20.00
C GLN A 10 2.83 -15.59 18.70
N ARG A 11 1.57 -15.40 18.27
CA ARG A 11 1.11 -15.90 16.98
C ARG A 11 2.06 -15.33 15.95
N GLU A 12 2.80 -16.20 15.28
CA GLU A 12 3.68 -15.79 14.18
C GLU A 12 2.83 -15.00 13.18
N LEU A 13 3.22 -13.74 12.95
CA LEU A 13 2.51 -12.86 12.03
C LEU A 13 2.68 -13.40 10.61
N ARG A 14 1.59 -13.47 9.86
CA ARG A 14 1.63 -13.87 8.45
C ARG A 14 2.19 -12.73 7.60
N PRO A 15 3.03 -12.96 6.59
CA PRO A 15 3.43 -11.89 5.68
C PRO A 15 2.22 -11.29 4.96
N HIS A 16 2.30 -10.01 4.57
CA HIS A 16 1.24 -9.33 3.81
C HIS A 16 0.91 -10.14 2.54
N PRO A 17 -0.36 -10.40 2.22
CA PRO A 17 -0.71 -11.08 0.97
C PRO A 17 -0.25 -10.24 -0.22
N PHE A 18 0.43 -10.87 -1.18
CA PHE A 18 0.82 -10.23 -2.42
C PHE A 18 -0.43 -9.86 -3.22
N GLN A 19 -0.63 -8.57 -3.46
CA GLN A 19 -1.73 -8.05 -4.29
C GLN A 19 -1.13 -7.39 -5.53
N ASP A 20 -1.03 -8.13 -6.64
CA ASP A 20 -0.92 -7.52 -7.96
C ASP A 20 -2.30 -7.55 -8.61
N GLU A 21 -2.98 -6.42 -8.55
CA GLU A 21 -4.11 -6.17 -9.44
C GLU A 21 -3.54 -5.94 -10.83
N ASN A 22 -3.67 -6.94 -11.72
CA ASN A 22 -3.34 -6.91 -13.15
C ASN A 22 -2.53 -5.66 -13.56
N ILE A 23 -1.21 -5.73 -13.38
CA ILE A 23 -0.30 -4.70 -13.89
C ILE A 23 -0.46 -4.73 -15.41
N VAL A 24 -1.15 -3.73 -15.97
CA VAL A 24 -1.27 -3.53 -17.41
C VAL A 24 -0.12 -2.61 -17.85
N PRO A 25 0.88 -3.06 -18.63
CA PRO A 25 1.72 -2.17 -19.44
C PRO A 25 1.15 -2.08 -20.88
N PRO A 26 1.38 -1.02 -21.68
CA PRO A 26 2.16 0.20 -21.45
C PRO A 26 1.42 1.49 -21.91
N SER A 27 0.98 2.32 -20.97
CA SER A 27 0.84 3.77 -21.22
C SER A 27 1.40 4.61 -20.08
N PHE A 28 1.91 3.95 -19.03
CA PHE A 28 2.48 4.61 -17.87
C PHE A 28 3.94 4.93 -18.15
N ASP A 29 4.26 6.21 -18.26
CA ASP A 29 5.63 6.67 -18.45
C ASP A 29 6.40 6.52 -17.14
N LEU A 30 7.19 5.44 -17.03
CA LEU A 30 8.04 5.20 -15.86
C LEU A 30 9.14 6.25 -15.70
N ASP A 31 9.54 6.92 -16.79
CA ASP A 31 10.57 7.96 -16.73
C ASP A 31 10.02 9.24 -16.07
N ALA A 32 8.69 9.40 -16.05
CA ALA A 32 8.03 10.48 -15.31
C ALA A 32 8.06 10.29 -13.77
N LEU A 33 8.38 9.07 -13.28
CA LEU A 33 8.47 8.78 -11.84
C LEU A 33 9.77 9.30 -11.24
N VAL A 34 9.90 10.62 -11.17
CA VAL A 34 11.01 11.32 -10.52
C VAL A 34 10.59 11.68 -9.10
N PRO A 35 11.36 11.36 -8.04
CA PRO A 35 11.02 11.79 -6.68
C PRO A 35 10.77 13.31 -6.62
N GLY A 36 9.65 13.71 -6.02
CA GLY A 36 9.18 15.10 -6.00
C GLY A 36 8.23 15.47 -7.14
N SER A 37 8.06 14.63 -8.16
CA SER A 37 7.05 14.84 -9.21
C SER A 37 5.63 14.81 -8.65
N LEU A 38 4.77 15.66 -9.22
CA LEU A 38 3.36 15.78 -8.86
C LEU A 38 2.49 14.92 -9.77
N TRP A 39 1.51 14.29 -9.15
CA TRP A 39 0.57 13.38 -9.79
C TRP A 39 -0.84 13.62 -9.23
N LEU A 40 -1.86 13.14 -9.93
CA LEU A 40 -3.25 13.17 -9.51
C LEU A 40 -3.78 11.76 -9.30
N LEU A 41 -4.61 11.56 -8.28
CA LEU A 41 -5.34 10.31 -8.12
C LEU A 41 -6.40 10.15 -9.23
N THR A 42 -6.39 9.04 -9.94
CA THR A 42 -7.37 8.76 -11.00
C THR A 42 -8.70 8.22 -10.46
N ALA A 43 -8.72 7.79 -9.18
CA ALA A 43 -9.88 7.28 -8.46
C ALA A 43 -9.92 7.79 -7.01
N ALA A 44 -11.06 7.60 -6.33
CA ALA A 44 -11.14 7.80 -4.89
C ALA A 44 -10.49 6.60 -4.17
N MET A 45 -9.66 6.90 -3.17
CA MET A 45 -8.71 5.94 -2.60
C MET A 45 -8.83 5.85 -1.08
N ASN A 46 -8.56 4.65 -0.57
CA ASN A 46 -8.57 4.31 0.84
C ASN A 46 -7.20 3.80 1.29
N THR A 47 -6.94 3.96 2.58
CA THR A 47 -5.83 3.29 3.24
C THR A 47 -6.22 1.86 3.56
N PHE A 48 -5.53 0.89 2.97
CA PHE A 48 -5.79 -0.52 3.19
C PHE A 48 -5.42 -0.90 4.63
N LYS A 49 -6.38 -1.49 5.34
CA LYS A 49 -6.16 -2.04 6.68
C LYS A 49 -6.19 -3.56 6.60
N LEU A 50 -5.05 -4.17 6.89
CA LEU A 50 -4.97 -5.61 7.05
C LEU A 50 -5.76 -6.07 8.28
N PRO A 51 -6.35 -7.28 8.23
CA PRO A 51 -6.84 -7.95 9.42
C PRO A 51 -5.71 -8.18 10.45
N PRO A 52 -6.04 -8.38 11.74
CA PRO A 52 -5.06 -8.81 12.73
C PRO A 52 -4.35 -10.12 12.33
N GLY A 53 -3.08 -10.25 12.71
CA GLY A 53 -2.27 -11.45 12.42
C GLY A 53 -1.52 -11.42 11.10
N TYR A 54 -1.36 -10.23 10.51
CA TYR A 54 -0.45 -9.98 9.38
C TYR A 54 0.65 -9.00 9.78
N VAL A 55 1.81 -9.12 9.15
CA VAL A 55 2.91 -8.16 9.28
C VAL A 55 2.46 -6.83 8.69
N THR A 56 2.52 -5.77 9.50
CA THR A 56 2.27 -4.40 9.04
C THR A 56 3.56 -3.79 8.52
N HIS A 57 3.51 -3.21 7.32
CA HIS A 57 4.62 -2.44 6.77
C HIS A 57 4.69 -1.04 7.39
N SER A 58 5.85 -0.40 7.28
CA SER A 58 6.06 0.98 7.75
C SER A 58 5.20 2.02 7.02
N HIS A 59 4.76 1.69 5.80
CA HIS A 59 3.89 2.52 4.98
C HIS A 59 2.64 1.71 4.64
N PRO A 60 1.43 2.23 4.84
CA PRO A 60 0.23 1.50 4.52
C PRO A 60 0.01 1.45 3.00
N TYR A 61 -0.68 0.41 2.54
CA TYR A 61 -1.12 0.34 1.15
C TYR A 61 -2.28 1.29 0.88
N PHE A 62 -2.36 1.72 -0.37
CA PHE A 62 -3.39 2.58 -0.90
C PHE A 62 -4.16 1.84 -1.99
N THR A 63 -5.46 1.72 -1.82
CA THR A 63 -6.31 0.87 -2.68
C THR A 63 -7.57 1.63 -3.10
N PRO A 64 -8.08 1.39 -4.32
CA PRO A 64 -9.34 1.97 -4.75
C PRO A 64 -10.51 1.39 -3.96
N GLY A 65 -11.62 2.12 -3.94
CA GLY A 65 -12.92 1.59 -3.53
C GLY A 65 -13.52 2.23 -2.29
N TYR A 66 -14.75 1.84 -1.99
CA TYR A 66 -15.53 2.28 -0.83
C TYR A 66 -15.36 1.29 0.31
N SER A 67 -14.87 1.73 1.46
CA SER A 67 -15.08 0.97 2.69
C SER A 67 -16.58 1.01 3.00
N TRP A 68 -17.22 -0.13 3.25
CA TRP A 68 -18.64 -0.20 3.58
C TRP A 68 -18.94 0.73 4.77
N GLY A 69 -19.64 1.84 4.50
CA GLY A 69 -20.10 2.79 5.52
C GLY A 69 -19.25 4.05 5.73
N ASN A 70 -18.05 4.18 5.13
CA ASN A 70 -17.28 5.42 5.19
C ASN A 70 -16.80 5.87 3.80
N PRO A 71 -16.97 7.16 3.43
CA PRO A 71 -16.43 7.68 2.18
C PRO A 71 -14.90 7.56 2.18
N PRO A 72 -14.27 7.33 1.01
CA PRO A 72 -12.82 7.33 0.91
C PRO A 72 -12.25 8.67 1.38
N PRO A 73 -11.18 8.67 2.20
CA PRO A 73 -10.58 9.89 2.74
C PRO A 73 -9.93 10.76 1.66
N PHE A 74 -9.60 10.19 0.50
CA PHE A 74 -8.99 10.91 -0.61
C PHE A 74 -9.84 10.77 -1.87
N ALA A 75 -10.29 11.90 -2.40
CA ALA A 75 -11.10 11.97 -3.59
C ALA A 75 -10.24 11.79 -4.87
N LYS A 76 -10.90 11.43 -5.98
CA LYS A 76 -10.31 11.55 -7.31
C LYS A 76 -9.82 12.99 -7.54
N GLY A 77 -8.68 13.14 -8.20
CA GLY A 77 -8.04 14.44 -8.46
C GLY A 77 -7.26 15.00 -7.26
N THR A 78 -7.11 14.23 -6.17
CA THR A 78 -6.21 14.62 -5.09
C THR A 78 -4.77 14.64 -5.61
N LEU A 79 -4.05 15.72 -5.34
CA LEU A 79 -2.63 15.82 -5.63
C LEU A 79 -1.82 14.90 -4.72
N VAL A 80 -0.86 14.21 -5.31
CA VAL A 80 0.10 13.35 -4.62
C VAL A 80 1.50 13.60 -5.15
N VAL A 81 2.51 13.34 -4.32
CA VAL A 81 3.92 13.50 -4.69
C VAL A 81 4.57 12.14 -4.73
N TYR A 82 5.25 11.81 -5.83
CA TYR A 82 6.01 10.58 -5.90
C TYR A 82 7.26 10.65 -5.00
N MET A 83 7.46 9.65 -4.17
CA MET A 83 8.55 9.61 -3.18
C MET A 83 9.65 8.61 -3.53
N GLY A 84 9.45 7.77 -4.55
CA GLY A 84 10.37 6.71 -4.93
C GLY A 84 9.78 5.31 -4.69
N THR A 85 10.66 4.33 -4.47
CA THR A 85 10.27 2.93 -4.22
C THR A 85 10.73 2.47 -2.86
N THR A 86 9.99 1.54 -2.26
CA THR A 86 10.41 0.79 -1.06
C THR A 86 10.36 -0.71 -1.33
N ARG A 87 11.20 -1.47 -0.64
CA ARG A 87 11.20 -2.93 -0.73
C ARG A 87 10.40 -3.52 0.42
N VAL A 88 9.49 -4.43 0.09
CA VAL A 88 8.64 -5.13 1.06
C VAL A 88 8.69 -6.64 0.84
N GLU A 89 8.40 -7.38 1.90
CA GLU A 89 8.21 -8.84 1.86
C GLU A 89 6.72 -9.17 1.90
N GLU A 90 6.24 -9.86 0.88
CA GLU A 90 4.84 -10.25 0.73
C GLU A 90 4.73 -11.76 0.48
N SER A 91 3.57 -12.35 0.73
CA SER A 91 3.29 -13.77 0.50
C SER A 91 2.43 -13.96 -0.74
N ASN A 92 2.94 -14.70 -1.72
CA ASN A 92 2.18 -15.18 -2.86
C ASN A 92 2.07 -16.70 -2.80
N ASN A 93 0.87 -17.23 -2.54
CA ASN A 93 0.60 -18.67 -2.43
C ASN A 93 1.58 -19.40 -1.49
N GLY A 94 1.89 -18.79 -0.34
CA GLY A 94 2.77 -19.37 0.68
C GLY A 94 4.27 -19.16 0.43
N ARG A 95 4.67 -18.52 -0.68
CA ARG A 95 6.06 -18.12 -0.93
C ARG A 95 6.26 -16.67 -0.55
N ILE A 96 7.32 -16.38 0.20
CA ILE A 96 7.74 -15.02 0.49
C ILE A 96 8.44 -14.44 -0.73
N LEU A 97 7.92 -13.34 -1.24
CA LEU A 97 8.46 -12.55 -2.34
C LEU A 97 8.99 -11.23 -1.80
N ARG A 98 10.13 -10.80 -2.34
CA ARG A 98 10.68 -9.46 -2.12
C ARG A 98 10.35 -8.60 -3.32
N VAL A 99 9.51 -7.59 -3.13
CA VAL A 99 9.00 -6.75 -4.22
C VAL A 99 9.25 -5.28 -3.94
N ASN A 100 9.43 -4.51 -5.02
CA ASN A 100 9.50 -3.06 -4.92
C ASN A 100 8.10 -2.48 -5.11
N ARG A 101 7.67 -1.61 -4.21
CA ARG A 101 6.41 -0.87 -4.29
C ARG A 101 6.69 0.62 -4.40
N HIS A 102 5.82 1.32 -5.12
CA HIS A 102 5.94 2.76 -5.34
C HIS A 102 5.30 3.53 -4.18
N LEU A 103 5.99 4.55 -3.69
CA LEU A 103 5.56 5.39 -2.59
C LEU A 103 5.07 6.75 -3.08
N PHE A 104 3.92 7.17 -2.55
CA PHE A 104 3.36 8.49 -2.80
C PHE A 104 3.01 9.18 -1.47
N LEU A 105 3.32 10.47 -1.37
CA LEU A 105 2.90 11.32 -0.27
C LEU A 105 1.49 11.85 -0.55
N VAL A 106 0.54 11.50 0.31
CA VAL A 106 -0.86 11.94 0.22
C VAL A 106 -1.38 12.25 1.62
N GLY A 107 -2.07 13.39 1.78
CA GLY A 107 -2.59 13.81 3.10
C GLY A 107 -1.53 13.96 4.19
N GLY A 108 -0.27 14.23 3.81
CA GLY A 108 0.86 14.36 4.73
C GLY A 108 1.51 13.04 5.17
N ALA A 109 1.12 11.89 4.61
CA ALA A 109 1.73 10.59 4.94
C ALA A 109 2.10 9.77 3.69
N PRO A 110 3.22 9.02 3.74
CA PRO A 110 3.62 8.13 2.65
C PRO A 110 2.75 6.88 2.60
N HIS A 111 2.30 6.53 1.40
CA HIS A 111 1.48 5.36 1.13
C HIS A 111 2.06 4.55 -0.04
N MET A 112 1.92 3.23 0.01
CA MET A 112 2.35 2.33 -1.06
C MET A 112 1.22 2.08 -2.06
N LEU A 113 1.53 2.13 -3.35
CA LEU A 113 0.64 1.68 -4.41
C LEU A 113 1.04 0.31 -4.93
N THR A 114 0.05 -0.56 -5.09
CA THR A 114 0.18 -1.85 -5.78
C THR A 114 0.09 -1.69 -7.30
N ASN A 115 -0.66 -0.69 -7.78
CA ASN A 115 -0.89 -0.40 -9.19
C ASN A 115 -0.72 1.11 -9.47
N LEU A 116 0.12 1.45 -10.44
CA LEU A 116 0.42 2.82 -10.83
C LEU A 116 -0.69 3.48 -11.66
N ASN A 117 -1.65 2.73 -12.20
CA ASN A 117 -2.79 3.29 -12.93
C ASN A 117 -3.74 4.11 -12.04
N TYR A 118 -3.55 4.11 -10.72
CA TYR A 118 -4.29 4.97 -9.79
C TYR A 118 -3.75 6.39 -9.72
N VAL A 119 -2.65 6.69 -10.42
CA VAL A 119 -2.09 8.03 -10.55
C VAL A 119 -1.90 8.40 -12.01
N GLU A 120 -2.03 9.69 -12.32
CA GLU A 120 -1.70 10.26 -13.63
C GLU A 120 -0.79 11.49 -13.44
N ALA A 121 0.14 11.70 -14.37
CA ALA A 121 1.04 12.85 -14.33
C ALA A 121 0.25 14.14 -14.55
N VAL A 122 0.68 15.22 -13.89
CA VAL A 122 0.11 16.58 -14.05
C VAL A 122 0.64 17.25 -15.31
#